data_AF-A0A2G2QPN8-F1
#
_entry.id   AF-A0A2G2QPN8-F1
#
_cell.length_a   1.000
_cell.length_b   1.000
_cell.length_c   1.000
_cell.angle_alpha   90.00
_cell.angle_beta   90.00
_cell.angle_gamma   90.00
#
_symmetry.space_group_name_H-M   'P 1'
#
loop_
_entity.id
_entity.type
_entity.pdbx_description
1 polymer ?
#
loop_
_entity_poly.entity_id
_entity_poly.type
_entity_poly.pdbx_seq_one_letter_code
_entity_poly.pdbx_strand_id
1 'polypeptide(L)'
;MGRRLQEQPVSLKRVFSSPAVRAMETAEWLMPSLGLSDAKLEVVTALYTFNYEDILAWLRSLDRDADRFALICHNPAITDMVNFLTLMQIDKIPTCGIALMQVDVNHWQDLGAGMAELSYFGFPKSVSGKAISLGPG
;
A
#
# COMPACT_ATOMS: atom_id res chain seq x y z
N MET A 1 6.07 -3.48 -12.24
CA MET A 1 6.26 -3.09 -10.82
C MET A 1 6.41 -4.31 -9.91
N GLY A 2 5.71 -5.43 -10.16
CA GLY A 2 5.88 -6.67 -9.38
C GLY A 2 7.33 -7.12 -9.17
N ARG A 3 8.16 -7.15 -10.23
CA ARG A 3 9.61 -7.42 -10.09
C ARG A 3 10.34 -6.48 -9.13
N ARG A 4 10.05 -5.18 -9.16
CA ARG A 4 10.67 -4.20 -8.23
C ARG A 4 10.22 -4.42 -6.79
N LEU A 5 9.00 -4.92 -6.59
CA LEU A 5 8.48 -5.26 -5.27
C LEU A 5 9.12 -6.55 -4.73
N GLN A 6 9.42 -7.53 -5.58
CA GLN A 6 10.19 -8.73 -5.22
C GLN A 6 11.61 -8.41 -4.72
N GLU A 7 12.21 -7.34 -5.24
CA GLU A 7 13.54 -6.88 -4.82
C GLU A 7 13.52 -6.20 -3.43
N GLN A 8 12.34 -5.89 -2.89
CA GLN A 8 12.21 -5.30 -1.56
C GLN A 8 12.24 -6.40 -0.48
N PRO A 9 12.78 -6.12 0.73
CA PRO A 9 12.87 -7.09 1.82
C PRO A 9 11.52 -7.33 2.53
N VAL A 10 10.43 -7.46 1.76
CA VAL A 10 9.07 -7.64 2.29
C VAL A 10 8.40 -8.86 1.65
N SER A 11 7.82 -9.72 2.50
CA SER A 11 6.99 -10.84 2.09
C SER A 11 5.53 -10.53 2.42
N LEU A 12 4.78 -10.12 1.40
CA LEU A 12 3.35 -9.85 1.52
C LEU A 12 2.56 -11.16 1.62
N LYS A 13 1.53 -11.18 2.47
CA LYS A 13 0.69 -12.36 2.72
C LYS A 13 -0.68 -12.26 2.04
N ARG A 14 -1.17 -11.04 1.80
CA ARG A 14 -2.48 -10.75 1.22
C ARG A 14 -2.43 -9.53 0.30
N VAL A 15 -3.40 -9.46 -0.60
CA VAL A 15 -3.67 -8.28 -1.43
C VAL A 15 -5.14 -7.91 -1.25
N PHE A 16 -5.41 -6.64 -0.96
CA PHE A 16 -6.75 -6.10 -0.97
C PHE A 16 -6.88 -5.14 -2.14
N SER A 17 -7.94 -5.31 -2.93
CA SER A 17 -8.19 -4.48 -4.10
C SER A 17 -9.55 -3.82 -4.05
N SER A 18 -9.62 -2.59 -4.54
CA SER A 18 -10.88 -2.00 -4.99
C SER A 18 -11.56 -2.89 -6.05
N PRO A 19 -12.91 -2.92 -6.11
CA PRO A 19 -13.68 -3.65 -7.13
C PRO A 19 -13.55 -3.07 -8.55
N ALA A 20 -12.89 -1.92 -8.75
CA ALA A 20 -12.72 -1.35 -10.08
C ALA A 20 -11.91 -2.30 -10.99
N VAL A 21 -12.35 -2.48 -12.24
CA VAL A 21 -11.71 -3.37 -13.24
C VAL A 21 -10.19 -3.14 -13.30
N ARG A 22 -9.76 -1.89 -13.45
CA ARG A 22 -8.33 -1.53 -13.48
C ARG A 22 -7.54 -1.92 -12.22
N ALA A 23 -8.18 -1.92 -11.06
CA ALA A 23 -7.54 -2.31 -9.80
C ALA A 23 -7.41 -3.83 -9.71
N MET A 24 -8.46 -4.56 -10.11
CA MET A 24 -8.44 -6.01 -10.22
C MET A 24 -7.39 -6.50 -11.22
N GLU A 25 -7.31 -5.92 -12.41
CA GLU A 25 -6.27 -6.22 -13.40
C GLU A 25 -4.86 -5.96 -12.83
N THR A 26 -4.69 -4.88 -12.06
CA THR A 26 -3.41 -4.60 -11.39
C THR A 26 -3.08 -5.68 -10.36
N ALA A 27 -4.07 -6.15 -9.59
CA ALA A 27 -3.91 -7.22 -8.63
C ALA A 27 -3.49 -8.52 -9.32
N GLU A 28 -4.23 -8.94 -10.34
CA GLU A 28 -3.96 -10.15 -11.14
C GLU A 28 -2.53 -10.16 -11.71
N TRP A 29 -2.04 -9.02 -12.20
CA TRP A 29 -0.66 -8.94 -12.71
C TRP A 29 0.40 -8.87 -11.61
N LEU A 30 0.05 -8.42 -10.41
CA LEU A 30 0.97 -8.30 -9.28
C LEU A 30 1.15 -9.62 -8.53
N MET A 31 0.06 -10.37 -8.35
CA MET A 31 0.00 -11.59 -7.53
C MET A 31 1.06 -12.65 -7.87
N PRO A 32 1.32 -12.99 -9.16
CA PRO A 32 2.37 -13.95 -9.51
C PRO A 32 3.76 -13.49 -9.10
N SER A 33 4.03 -12.18 -9.16
CA SER A 33 5.30 -11.63 -8.69
C SER A 33 5.41 -11.73 -7.16
N LEU A 34 4.30 -11.69 -6.44
CA LEU A 34 4.32 -11.86 -4.98
C LEU A 34 4.37 -13.33 -4.55
N GLY A 35 4.28 -14.28 -5.49
CA GLY A 35 4.15 -15.70 -5.17
C GLY A 35 2.84 -16.03 -4.44
N LEU A 36 1.81 -15.18 -4.62
CA LEU A 36 0.51 -15.34 -3.99
C LEU A 36 -0.49 -15.95 -4.97
N SER A 37 -1.33 -16.87 -4.49
CA SER A 37 -2.47 -17.40 -5.26
C SER A 37 -3.70 -16.51 -5.09
N ASP A 38 -4.65 -16.62 -6.02
CA ASP A 38 -5.88 -15.81 -6.03
C ASP A 38 -6.69 -15.89 -4.71
N ALA A 39 -6.54 -16.97 -3.95
CA ALA A 39 -7.14 -17.12 -2.61
C ALA A 39 -6.60 -16.11 -1.56
N LYS A 40 -5.55 -15.35 -1.89
CA LYS A 40 -4.97 -14.28 -1.07
C LYS A 40 -5.38 -12.88 -1.52
N LEU A 41 -6.17 -12.79 -2.59
CA LEU A 41 -6.80 -11.56 -3.06
C LEU A 41 -8.19 -11.42 -2.45
N GLU A 42 -8.45 -10.27 -1.82
CA GLU A 42 -9.76 -9.92 -1.31
C GLU A 42 -10.24 -8.62 -1.93
N VAL A 43 -11.49 -8.61 -2.39
CA VAL A 43 -12.12 -7.42 -2.99
C VAL A 43 -12.82 -6.63 -1.89
N VAL A 44 -12.43 -5.38 -1.73
CA VAL A 44 -12.90 -4.52 -0.64
C VAL A 44 -13.54 -3.27 -1.22
N THR A 45 -14.86 -3.16 -1.11
CA THR A 45 -15.62 -2.01 -1.63
C THR A 45 -15.15 -0.67 -1.04
N ALA A 46 -14.76 -0.64 0.23
CA ALA A 46 -14.23 0.57 0.90
C ALA A 46 -12.95 1.13 0.25
N LEU A 47 -12.21 0.32 -0.52
CA LEU A 47 -11.02 0.77 -1.25
C LEU A 47 -11.37 1.45 -2.59
N TYR A 48 -12.63 1.37 -3.05
CA TYR A 48 -13.16 2.25 -4.10
C TYR A 48 -13.61 3.58 -3.50
N THR A 49 -12.63 4.37 -3.08
CA THR A 49 -12.86 5.68 -2.48
C THR A 49 -11.87 6.71 -3.03
N PHE A 50 -12.27 7.98 -2.86
CA PHE A 50 -11.47 9.16 -3.14
C PHE A 50 -11.19 9.97 -1.87
N ASN A 51 -11.58 9.46 -0.70
CA ASN A 51 -11.28 10.00 0.62
C ASN A 51 -10.34 9.04 1.37
N TYR A 52 -9.21 9.52 1.88
CA TYR A 52 -8.28 8.69 2.64
C TYR A 52 -8.87 8.22 3.98
N GLU A 53 -9.80 8.98 4.58
CA GLU A 53 -10.41 8.62 5.87
C GLU A 53 -11.19 7.30 5.79
N ASP A 54 -11.78 6.98 4.64
CA ASP A 54 -12.47 5.70 4.42
C ASP A 54 -11.48 4.53 4.43
N ILE A 55 -10.32 4.70 3.80
CA ILE A 55 -9.23 3.70 3.83
C ILE A 55 -8.70 3.57 5.27
N LEU A 56 -8.58 4.68 6.01
CA LEU A 56 -8.11 4.67 7.40
C LEU A 56 -9.10 3.95 8.31
N ALA A 57 -10.39 4.22 8.15
CA ALA A 57 -11.46 3.54 8.89
C ALA A 57 -11.47 2.04 8.61
N TRP A 58 -11.31 1.65 7.34
CA TRP A 58 -11.18 0.24 6.98
C TRP A 58 -9.92 -0.41 7.57
N LEU A 59 -8.76 0.24 7.47
CA LEU A 59 -7.51 -0.23 8.10
C LEU A 59 -7.71 -0.44 9.60
N ARG A 60 -8.28 0.54 10.30
CA ARG A 60 -8.57 0.49 11.75
C ARG A 60 -9.55 -0.61 12.15
N SER A 61 -10.33 -1.13 11.21
CA SER A 61 -11.26 -2.25 11.42
C SER A 61 -10.62 -3.63 11.28
N LEU A 62 -9.38 -3.71 10.78
CA LEU A 62 -8.68 -4.98 10.59
C LEU A 62 -8.27 -5.61 11.93
N ASP A 63 -8.44 -6.94 12.00
CA ASP A 63 -7.89 -7.74 13.09
C ASP A 63 -6.36 -7.74 13.08
N ARG A 64 -5.76 -7.99 14.26
CA ARG A 64 -4.31 -7.98 14.48
C ARG A 64 -3.54 -8.91 13.53
N ASP A 65 -4.16 -9.99 13.04
CA ASP A 65 -3.50 -11.00 12.19
C ASP A 65 -3.18 -10.52 10.77
N ALA A 66 -3.63 -9.32 10.39
CA ALA A 66 -3.30 -8.68 9.12
C ALA A 66 -1.93 -7.97 9.18
N ASP A 67 -0.81 -8.70 9.19
CA ASP A 67 0.50 -8.03 9.41
C ASP A 67 1.10 -7.38 8.15
N ARG A 68 0.93 -8.02 6.98
CA ARG A 68 1.71 -7.72 5.76
C ARG A 68 0.85 -7.89 4.52
N PHE A 69 0.39 -6.79 3.94
CA PHE A 69 -0.50 -6.81 2.78
C PHE A 69 -0.26 -5.64 1.82
N ALA A 70 -0.70 -5.80 0.57
CA ALA A 70 -0.80 -4.68 -0.37
C ALA A 70 -2.25 -4.17 -0.45
N LEU A 71 -2.39 -2.86 -0.67
CA LEU A 71 -3.66 -2.19 -0.99
C LEU A 71 -3.62 -1.64 -2.41
N ILE A 72 -4.63 -1.94 -3.22
CA ILE A 72 -4.77 -1.41 -4.58
C ILE A 72 -5.98 -0.47 -4.61
N CYS A 73 -5.69 0.83 -4.54
CA CYS A 73 -6.66 1.90 -4.35
C CYS A 73 -6.59 2.96 -5.47
N HIS A 74 -7.17 4.13 -5.23
CA HIS A 74 -7.27 5.22 -6.19
C HIS A 74 -6.74 6.54 -5.64
N ASN A 75 -6.25 7.40 -6.54
CA ASN A 75 -6.01 8.80 -6.21
C ASN A 75 -7.35 9.56 -6.19
N PRO A 76 -7.49 10.58 -5.32
CA PRO A 76 -6.44 11.11 -4.45
C PRO A 76 -6.22 10.33 -3.14
N ALA A 77 -7.21 9.53 -2.70
CA ALA A 77 -7.20 8.81 -1.41
C ALA A 77 -5.87 8.10 -1.08
N ILE A 78 -5.26 7.38 -2.01
CA ILE A 78 -3.99 6.68 -1.74
C ILE A 78 -2.80 7.63 -1.55
N THR A 79 -2.76 8.77 -2.26
CA THR A 79 -1.71 9.79 -2.05
C THR A 79 -1.91 10.45 -0.70
N ASP A 80 -3.13 10.86 -0.39
CA ASP A 80 -3.46 11.52 0.86
C ASP A 80 -3.24 10.59 2.07
N MET A 81 -3.55 9.30 1.94
CA MET A 81 -3.26 8.29 2.96
C MET A 81 -1.75 8.20 3.25
N VAL A 82 -0.91 8.09 2.21
CA VAL A 82 0.54 8.01 2.40
C VAL A 82 1.06 9.28 3.07
N ASN A 83 0.62 10.46 2.62
CA ASN A 83 1.00 11.73 3.22
C ASN A 83 0.56 11.82 4.70
N PHE A 84 -0.67 11.40 5.01
CA PHE A 84 -1.20 11.40 6.38
C PHE A 84 -0.38 10.48 7.30
N LEU A 85 -0.14 9.23 6.90
CA LEU A 85 0.55 8.25 7.72
C LEU A 85 2.05 8.55 7.89
N THR A 86 2.68 9.20 6.91
CA THR A 86 4.14 9.44 6.91
C THR A 86 4.52 10.90 7.19
N LEU A 87 3.55 11.81 7.26
CA LEU A 87 3.73 13.26 7.29
C LEU A 87 4.56 13.83 6.11
N MET A 88 4.67 13.07 5.01
CA MET A 88 5.31 13.54 3.78
C MET A 88 4.37 14.38 2.93
N GLN A 89 4.93 15.03 1.90
CA GLN A 89 4.20 15.84 0.91
C GLN A 89 4.48 15.31 -0.49
N ILE A 90 3.89 14.16 -0.82
CA ILE A 90 3.89 13.61 -2.17
C ILE A 90 2.74 14.26 -2.94
N ASP A 91 3.05 14.89 -4.09
CA ASP A 91 2.04 15.53 -4.94
C ASP A 91 1.01 14.52 -5.47
N LYS A 92 1.50 13.36 -5.92
CA LYS A 92 0.70 12.30 -6.52
C LYS A 92 1.48 11.01 -6.63
N ILE A 93 0.86 9.91 -6.22
CA ILE A 93 1.34 8.57 -6.56
C ILE A 93 0.95 8.26 -8.02
N PRO A 94 1.90 8.06 -8.97
CA PRO A 94 1.55 7.79 -10.36
C PRO A 94 0.82 6.44 -10.52
N THR A 95 0.21 6.21 -11.69
CA THR A 95 -0.39 4.90 -12.00
C THR A 95 0.63 3.78 -11.85
N CYS A 96 0.23 2.69 -11.19
CA CYS A 96 1.10 1.59 -10.77
C CYS A 96 2.27 2.01 -9.87
N GLY A 97 2.19 3.17 -9.20
CA GLY A 97 3.12 3.56 -8.17
C GLY A 97 2.99 2.67 -6.93
N ILE A 98 4.11 2.45 -6.25
CA ILE A 98 4.21 1.70 -5.01
C ILE A 98 4.78 2.64 -3.96
N ALA A 99 4.09 2.74 -2.83
CA ALA A 99 4.60 3.26 -1.57
C ALA A 99 4.64 2.09 -0.58
N LEU A 100 5.83 1.65 -0.20
CA LEU A 100 6.00 0.64 0.85
C LEU A 100 6.15 1.38 2.16
N MET A 101 5.25 1.11 3.09
CA MET A 101 5.24 1.72 4.41
C MET A 101 5.44 0.66 5.48
N GLN A 102 6.22 0.99 6.49
CA GLN A 102 6.30 0.24 7.73
C GLN A 102 5.51 0.99 8.80
N VAL A 103 4.65 0.29 9.51
CA VAL A 103 3.78 0.85 10.56
C VAL A 103 4.16 0.19 11.87
N ASP A 104 4.37 0.98 12.92
CA ASP A 104 4.67 0.49 14.26
C ASP A 104 3.48 0.75 15.20
N VAL A 105 2.44 -0.09 15.11
CA VAL A 105 1.27 -0.05 15.99
C VAL A 105 0.95 -1.45 16.52
N ASN A 106 0.50 -1.54 17.77
CA ASN A 106 0.07 -2.81 18.37
C ASN A 106 -1.28 -3.30 17.82
N HIS A 107 -2.16 -2.35 17.51
CA HIS A 107 -3.49 -2.59 16.97
C HIS A 107 -3.79 -1.61 15.83
N TRP A 108 -4.42 -2.09 14.78
CA TRP A 108 -4.77 -1.25 13.63
C TRP A 108 -5.67 -0.07 14.00
N GLN A 109 -6.54 -0.23 14.99
CA GLN A 109 -7.40 0.83 15.53
C GLN A 109 -6.61 2.09 15.98
N ASP A 110 -5.35 1.91 16.39
CA ASP A 110 -4.49 2.97 16.90
C ASP A 110 -3.78 3.73 15.77
N LEU A 111 -3.83 3.22 14.53
CA LEU A 111 -3.17 3.80 13.36
C LEU A 111 -3.55 5.27 13.17
N GLY A 112 -2.57 6.15 13.09
CA GLY A 112 -2.79 7.60 12.99
C GLY A 112 -1.74 8.32 12.16
N ALA A 113 -1.81 9.65 12.19
CA ALA A 113 -0.89 10.51 11.45
C ALA A 113 0.56 10.32 11.93
N GLY A 114 1.51 10.23 11.00
CA GLY A 114 2.93 10.07 11.32
C GLY A 114 3.32 8.74 11.96
N MET A 115 2.45 7.73 11.93
CA MET A 115 2.72 6.40 12.48
C MET A 115 3.30 5.41 11.47
N ALA A 116 3.65 5.88 10.27
CA ALA A 116 4.28 5.06 9.26
C ALA A 116 5.56 5.69 8.71
N GLU A 117 6.50 4.83 8.35
CA GLU A 117 7.74 5.19 7.70
C GLU A 117 7.74 4.71 6.25
N LEU A 118 8.07 5.60 5.31
CA LEU A 118 8.14 5.27 3.88
C LEU A 118 9.50 4.64 3.55
N SER A 119 9.55 3.32 3.40
CA SER A 119 10.79 2.57 3.11
C SER A 119 11.09 2.46 1.61
N TYR A 120 10.08 2.54 0.75
CA TYR A 120 10.26 2.54 -0.69
C TYR A 120 9.20 3.35 -1.41
N PHE A 121 9.62 4.14 -2.40
CA PHE A 121 8.72 4.79 -3.35
C PHE A 121 9.21 4.60 -4.79
N GLY A 122 8.35 4.05 -5.64
CA GLY A 122 8.71 3.78 -7.03
C GLY A 122 7.51 3.68 -7.95
N PHE A 123 7.72 4.03 -9.22
CA PHE A 123 6.69 3.98 -10.26
C PHE A 123 7.31 3.67 -11.63
N PRO A 124 6.54 3.27 -12.66
CA PRO A 124 7.11 2.76 -13.91
C PRO A 124 8.13 3.69 -14.59
N LYS A 125 7.88 5.01 -14.57
CA LYS A 125 8.77 6.02 -15.17
C LYS A 125 9.93 6.44 -14.27
N SER A 126 10.02 5.98 -13.02
CA SER A 126 11.16 6.26 -12.16
C SER A 126 12.35 5.37 -12.57
N VAL A 127 13.51 5.98 -12.82
CA VAL A 127 14.79 5.25 -12.93
C VAL A 127 15.15 4.80 -11.51
N SER A 128 15.16 3.48 -11.26
CA SER A 128 15.40 2.82 -9.96
C SER A 128 14.66 3.49 -8.79
N GLY A 129 13.50 2.96 -8.37
CA GLY A 129 12.76 3.51 -7.22
C GLY A 129 13.71 3.81 -6.07
N LYS A 130 13.70 5.05 -5.57
CA LYS A 130 14.65 5.45 -4.52
C LYS A 130 14.31 4.61 -3.29
N ALA A 131 15.19 3.68 -2.94
CA ALA A 131 15.28 3.22 -1.57
C ALA A 131 15.64 4.46 -0.76
N ILE A 132 14.75 4.89 0.13
CA ILE A 132 15.07 5.96 1.07
C ILE A 132 15.88 5.26 2.16
N SER A 133 17.20 5.49 2.19
CA SER A 133 18.01 5.03 3.31
C SER A 133 17.52 5.76 4.55
N LEU A 134 16.90 5.00 5.45
CA LEU A 134 16.53 5.45 6.78
C LEU A 134 17.84 5.60 7.55
N GLY A 135 18.19 6.84 7.90
CA GLY A 135 19.23 7.07 8.89
C GLY A 135 18.80 6.44 10.22
N PRO A 136 19.73 6.01 11.07
CA PRO A 136 19.37 5.46 12.37
C PRO A 136 18.70 6.58 13.18
N GLY A 137 17.39 6.42 13.41
CA GLY A 137 16.69 7.06 14.53
C GLY A 137 17.02 6.34 15.83
#